data_AF-A0A1S6HUA4-F1
#
_entry.id   AF-A0A1S6HUA4-F1
#
_cell.length_a   1.000
_cell.length_b   1.000
_cell.length_c   1.000
_cell.angle_alpha   90.00
_cell.angle_beta   90.00
_cell.angle_gamma   90.00
#
_symmetry.space_group_name_H-M   'P 1'
#
loop_
_entity.id
_entity.type
_entity.pdbx_description
1 polymer ?
#
loop_
_entity_poly.entity_id
_entity_poly.type
_entity_poly.pdbx_seq_one_letter_code
_entity_poly.pdbx_strand_id
1 'polypeptide(L)'
;MKYILRTSSMMLSALALSGFALCFSTAINAEQYIFPENGQSKEQQNLDKQSCHVWAIEETGFDPENPQVAQVVAYTAPITPSQPVEQGSDRGSGMRGAMAGAAAGAIIAEVGDDDRSDAAATGAAVGAVAGRRQSRRSNTQAAEQQAQAQQQAVQQQAQAQAAADQQTQLANTQGTDNYYKASSACLEAKGYSVK
;
A
#
# COMPACT_ATOMS: atom_id res chain seq x y z
N MET A 1 -6.28 -13.51 59.84
CA MET A 1 -6.82 -13.73 58.48
C MET A 1 -7.50 -12.42 58.03
N LYS A 2 -7.22 -11.98 56.79
CA LYS A 2 -7.94 -10.96 56.00
C LYS A 2 -7.52 -9.46 56.08
N TYR A 3 -6.66 -9.15 55.12
CA TYR A 3 -6.64 -8.02 54.16
C TYR A 3 -6.37 -6.58 54.63
N ILE A 4 -5.07 -6.27 54.56
CA ILE A 4 -4.45 -5.07 53.97
C ILE A 4 -5.32 -4.51 52.82
N LEU A 5 -5.70 -3.23 52.87
CA LEU A 5 -5.92 -2.41 51.66
C LEU A 5 -6.04 -0.92 52.04
N ARG A 6 -4.94 -0.19 51.95
CA ARG A 6 -4.95 1.27 51.77
C ARG A 6 -3.63 1.69 51.16
N THR A 7 -3.73 2.66 50.24
CA THR A 7 -2.65 3.38 49.55
C THR A 7 -1.98 2.70 48.35
N SER A 8 -2.71 2.57 47.24
CA SER A 8 -2.13 2.57 45.88
C SER A 8 -2.92 3.51 44.98
N SER A 9 -2.89 4.80 45.31
CA SER A 9 -3.25 5.89 44.39
C SER A 9 -2.03 6.77 44.22
N MET A 10 -0.99 6.29 43.54
CA MET A 10 0.14 7.13 43.10
C MET A 10 1.07 6.41 42.13
N MET A 11 0.56 5.68 41.14
CA MET A 11 1.37 5.20 40.00
C MET A 11 0.58 5.17 38.68
N LEU A 12 -0.14 6.25 38.37
CA LEU A 12 -0.69 6.50 37.04
C LEU A 12 -0.41 7.97 36.67
N SER A 13 0.85 8.29 36.33
CA SER A 13 1.20 9.47 35.52
C SER A 13 2.71 9.51 35.27
N ALA A 14 3.19 8.59 34.43
CA ALA A 14 4.57 8.66 33.91
C ALA A 14 4.74 7.85 32.61
N LEU A 15 3.74 7.82 31.72
CA LEU A 15 3.87 7.16 30.42
C LEU A 15 3.23 8.00 29.31
N ALA A 16 3.61 9.27 29.24
CA ALA A 16 3.24 10.15 28.14
C ALA A 16 4.46 11.02 27.81
N LEU A 17 5.45 10.44 27.11
CA LEU A 17 6.45 11.12 26.27
C LEU A 17 7.41 10.06 25.71
N SER A 18 6.98 9.29 24.72
CA SER A 18 7.87 8.35 24.04
C SER A 18 7.35 8.05 22.64
N GLY A 19 8.04 8.60 21.64
CA GLY A 19 8.14 7.96 20.33
C GLY A 19 7.21 8.48 19.24
N PHE A 20 7.30 9.77 18.92
CA PHE A 20 6.98 10.22 17.55
C PHE A 20 8.25 10.79 16.92
N ALA A 21 9.20 9.90 16.64
CA ALA A 21 10.32 10.21 15.77
C ALA A 21 9.80 10.20 14.33
N LEU A 22 9.34 11.37 13.86
CA LEU A 22 9.10 11.62 12.45
C LEU A 22 10.44 11.53 11.71
N CYS A 23 10.71 10.39 11.08
CA CYS A 23 11.72 10.31 10.04
C CYS A 23 11.24 11.12 8.84
N PHE A 24 11.51 12.43 8.85
CA PHE A 24 11.39 13.27 7.67
C PHE A 24 12.43 12.80 6.65
N SER A 25 12.02 11.91 5.74
CA SER A 25 12.79 11.59 4.55
C SER A 25 12.60 12.75 3.58
N THR A 26 13.45 13.77 3.68
CA THR A 26 13.49 14.84 2.69
C THR A 26 13.94 14.22 1.37
N ALA A 27 13.06 14.19 0.37
CA ALA A 27 13.46 13.89 -1.00
C ALA A 27 14.40 15.02 -1.45
N ILE A 28 15.71 14.75 -1.43
CA ILE A 28 16.70 15.64 -2.02
C ILE A 28 16.57 15.45 -3.53
N ASN A 29 15.96 16.42 -4.20
CA ASN A 29 16.09 16.51 -5.66
C ASN A 29 17.53 16.93 -5.92
N ALA A 30 18.35 16.02 -6.43
CA ALA A 30 19.75 16.29 -6.75
C ALA A 30 19.83 17.14 -8.02
N GLU A 31 19.69 18.44 -7.86
CA GLU A 31 19.88 19.41 -8.95
C GLU A 31 21.38 19.66 -9.13
N GLN A 32 21.93 19.36 -10.32
CA GLN A 32 23.35 19.57 -10.62
C GLN A 32 23.60 21.01 -11.09
N TYR A 33 24.55 21.69 -10.45
CA TYR A 33 25.04 23.00 -10.90
C TYR A 33 26.28 22.82 -11.77
N ILE A 34 26.18 23.24 -13.04
CA ILE A 34 27.24 23.05 -14.05
C ILE A 34 27.86 24.40 -14.41
N PHE A 35 29.14 24.58 -14.09
CA PHE A 35 29.91 25.80 -14.35
C PHE A 35 30.98 25.57 -15.44
N PRO A 36 31.03 26.40 -16.50
CA PRO A 36 32.06 26.31 -17.54
C PRO A 36 33.41 26.85 -17.04
N GLU A 37 34.40 25.99 -16.81
CA GLU A 37 35.71 26.42 -16.28
C GLU A 37 36.61 27.03 -17.36
N ASN A 38 36.43 26.63 -18.62
CA ASN A 38 37.28 27.03 -19.75
C ASN A 38 36.65 28.12 -20.63
N GLY A 39 35.62 28.81 -20.13
CA GLY A 39 34.92 29.86 -20.88
C GLY A 39 34.09 29.33 -22.06
N GLN A 40 33.58 28.10 -21.96
CA GLN A 40 32.69 27.53 -22.98
C GLN A 40 31.44 28.41 -23.17
N SER A 41 31.00 28.58 -24.43
CA SER A 41 29.76 29.31 -24.74
C SER A 41 28.54 28.55 -24.23
N LYS A 42 27.39 29.23 -24.15
CA LYS A 42 26.12 28.58 -23.76
C LYS A 42 25.71 27.51 -24.77
N GLU A 43 25.96 27.75 -26.05
CA GLU A 43 25.69 26.80 -27.12
C GLU A 43 26.55 25.54 -26.96
N GLN A 44 27.86 25.71 -26.71
CA GLN A 44 28.78 24.59 -26.46
C GLN A 44 28.38 23.83 -25.19
N GLN A 45 28.04 24.55 -24.12
CA GLN A 45 27.56 23.93 -22.89
C GLN A 45 26.30 23.09 -23.09
N ASN A 46 25.35 23.54 -23.90
CA ASN A 46 24.14 22.77 -24.18
C ASN A 46 24.44 21.50 -25.00
N LEU A 47 25.33 21.59 -25.99
CA LEU A 47 25.78 20.43 -26.76
C LEU A 47 26.51 19.41 -25.89
N ASP A 48 27.39 19.88 -25.00
CA ASP A 48 28.14 19.01 -24.09
C ASP A 48 27.22 18.37 -23.04
N LYS A 49 26.24 19.11 -22.51
CA LYS A 49 25.20 18.55 -21.62
C LYS A 49 24.41 17.43 -22.30
N GLN A 50 23.97 17.63 -23.54
CA GLN A 50 23.25 16.59 -24.29
C GLN A 50 24.13 15.38 -24.57
N SER A 51 25.39 15.60 -24.99
CA SER A 51 26.34 14.51 -25.23
C SER A 51 26.61 13.71 -23.96
N CYS A 52 26.80 14.37 -22.81
CA CYS A 52 27.04 13.69 -21.54
C CYS A 52 25.78 13.03 -20.97
N HIS A 53 24.60 13.56 -21.27
CA HIS A 53 23.33 12.92 -20.92
C HIS A 53 23.17 11.58 -21.65
N VAL A 54 23.38 11.55 -22.97
CA VAL A 54 23.31 10.30 -23.76
C VAL A 54 24.34 9.30 -23.25
N TRP A 55 25.59 9.73 -23.02
CA TRP A 55 26.62 8.86 -22.47
C TRP A 55 26.25 8.32 -21.08
N ALA A 56 25.72 9.17 -20.18
CA ALA A 56 25.30 8.73 -18.85
C ALA A 56 24.17 7.69 -18.90
N ILE A 57 23.23 7.81 -19.84
CA ILE A 57 22.20 6.79 -20.06
C ILE A 57 22.83 5.48 -20.56
N GLU A 58 23.76 5.55 -21.51
CA GLU A 58 24.45 4.37 -22.05
C GLU A 58 25.26 3.63 -20.95
N GLU A 59 25.91 4.36 -20.06
CA GLU A 59 26.70 3.78 -18.96
C GLU A 59 25.83 3.24 -17.82
N THR A 60 24.71 3.91 -17.50
CA THR A 60 23.93 3.57 -16.30
C THR A 60 22.69 2.72 -16.61
N GLY A 61 22.22 2.73 -17.85
CA GLY A 61 20.93 2.15 -18.25
C GLY A 61 19.74 2.89 -17.65
N PHE A 62 19.93 4.07 -17.05
CA PHE A 62 18.89 4.84 -16.38
C PHE A 62 18.70 6.20 -17.05
N ASP A 63 17.45 6.51 -17.37
CA ASP A 63 17.02 7.81 -17.88
C ASP A 63 16.17 8.53 -16.83
N PRO A 64 16.61 9.68 -16.29
CA PRO A 64 15.84 10.45 -15.32
C PRO A 64 14.61 11.14 -15.93
N GLU A 65 14.56 11.38 -17.25
CA GLU A 65 13.42 11.98 -17.93
C GLU A 65 12.30 10.95 -18.16
N ASN A 66 12.68 9.68 -18.30
CA ASN A 66 11.77 8.55 -18.39
C ASN A 66 12.19 7.44 -17.42
N PRO A 67 11.93 7.60 -16.11
CA PRO A 67 12.25 6.61 -15.10
C PRO A 67 11.32 5.39 -15.27
N GLN A 68 11.59 4.59 -16.29
CA GLN A 68 11.13 3.22 -16.37
C GLN A 68 11.75 2.52 -15.17
N VAL A 69 10.93 1.82 -14.39
CA VAL A 69 11.35 1.07 -13.20
C VAL A 69 12.70 0.46 -13.48
N ALA A 70 13.75 1.06 -12.90
CA ALA A 70 15.12 0.62 -13.13
C ALA A 70 15.18 -0.78 -12.56
N GLN A 71 14.99 -1.79 -13.41
CA GLN A 71 15.19 -3.16 -13.05
C GLN A 71 16.67 -3.22 -12.77
N VAL A 72 17.00 -3.15 -11.49
CA VAL A 72 18.34 -3.12 -10.92
C VAL A 72 19.28 -3.92 -11.80
N VAL A 73 20.04 -3.23 -12.66
CA VAL A 73 21.18 -3.82 -13.33
C VAL A 73 22.19 -3.96 -12.20
N ALA A 74 22.17 -5.14 -11.59
CA ALA A 74 23.03 -5.49 -10.48
C ALA A 74 24.47 -5.43 -10.98
N TYR A 75 25.14 -4.30 -10.76
CA TYR A 75 26.59 -4.26 -10.79
C TYR A 75 27.09 -5.22 -9.72
N THR A 76 27.72 -6.29 -10.19
CA THR A 76 28.16 -7.46 -9.44
C THR A 76 29.06 -7.11 -8.26
N ALA A 77 28.51 -7.18 -7.05
CA ALA A 77 29.25 -7.65 -5.88
C ALA A 77 29.11 -9.19 -5.81
N PRO A 78 30.12 -9.94 -5.36
CA PRO A 78 30.18 -11.39 -5.51
C PRO A 78 28.98 -12.12 -4.87
N ILE A 79 28.42 -13.00 -5.69
CA ILE A 79 27.23 -13.83 -5.51
C ILE A 79 27.19 -14.66 -4.21
N THR A 80 26.04 -14.63 -3.53
CA THR A 80 25.54 -15.74 -2.72
C THR A 80 24.20 -16.18 -3.34
N PRO A 81 23.97 -17.47 -3.62
CA PRO A 81 22.86 -17.90 -4.46
C PRO A 81 21.55 -18.02 -3.67
N SER A 82 20.53 -17.26 -4.07
CA SER A 82 19.14 -17.61 -3.78
C SER A 82 18.15 -17.00 -4.78
N GLN A 83 17.90 -17.79 -5.83
CA GLN A 83 16.64 -18.10 -6.51
C GLN A 83 15.78 -17.00 -7.18
N PRO A 84 15.12 -17.32 -8.31
CA PRO A 84 14.39 -16.36 -9.14
C PRO A 84 13.01 -16.08 -8.56
N VAL A 85 12.65 -14.80 -8.43
CA VAL A 85 11.24 -14.42 -8.22
C VAL A 85 10.69 -14.00 -9.57
N GLU A 86 9.86 -14.88 -10.12
CA GLU A 86 9.25 -14.74 -11.43
C GLU A 86 8.31 -13.54 -11.50
N GLN A 87 8.47 -12.82 -12.60
CA GLN A 87 7.54 -11.86 -13.15
C GLN A 87 6.25 -12.60 -13.58
N GLY A 88 5.28 -12.66 -12.66
CA GLY A 88 3.95 -13.23 -12.92
C GLY A 88 2.88 -12.16 -12.88
N SER A 89 2.61 -11.55 -14.03
CA SER A 89 1.43 -10.72 -14.27
C SER A 89 0.18 -11.60 -14.34
N ASP A 90 -0.39 -12.00 -13.20
CA ASP A 90 -1.68 -12.70 -13.18
C ASP A 90 -2.76 -11.88 -12.44
N ARG A 91 -3.35 -11.02 -13.26
CA ARG A 91 -4.79 -10.81 -13.41
C ARG A 91 -5.67 -11.77 -12.59
N GLY A 92 -6.38 -11.20 -11.61
CA GLY A 92 -7.68 -11.72 -11.16
C GLY A 92 -7.64 -12.64 -9.94
N SER A 93 -7.80 -12.05 -8.74
CA SER A 93 -8.24 -12.80 -7.55
C SER A 93 -9.22 -12.03 -6.66
N GLY A 94 -9.78 -10.92 -7.13
CA GLY A 94 -10.74 -10.12 -6.37
C GLY A 94 -12.21 -10.58 -6.42
N MET A 95 -12.55 -11.68 -7.10
CA MET A 95 -13.94 -11.92 -7.53
C MET A 95 -14.52 -13.30 -7.18
N ARG A 96 -14.11 -13.93 -6.07
CA ARG A 96 -14.58 -15.27 -5.67
C ARG A 96 -15.31 -15.34 -4.32
N GLY A 97 -15.85 -14.23 -3.82
CA GLY A 97 -16.44 -14.17 -2.47
C GLY A 97 -17.95 -13.91 -2.36
N ALA A 98 -18.70 -13.74 -3.46
CA ALA A 98 -20.05 -13.21 -3.39
C ALA A 98 -21.13 -14.14 -3.96
N MET A 99 -21.20 -15.41 -3.54
CA MET A 99 -22.39 -16.25 -3.78
C MET A 99 -22.58 -17.29 -2.66
N ALA A 100 -23.31 -16.93 -1.61
CA ALA A 100 -24.01 -17.89 -0.75
C ALA A 100 -25.06 -17.19 0.13
N GLY A 101 -26.35 -17.50 -0.09
CA GLY A 101 -27.32 -17.57 1.02
C GLY A 101 -28.52 -16.63 0.98
N ALA A 102 -29.56 -16.97 0.20
CA ALA A 102 -30.94 -16.65 0.53
C ALA A 102 -31.91 -17.59 -0.20
N ALA A 103 -32.04 -18.84 0.26
CA ALA A 103 -33.08 -19.75 -0.20
C ALA A 103 -33.48 -20.72 0.93
N ALA A 104 -34.41 -20.30 1.79
CA ALA A 104 -35.27 -21.13 2.66
C ALA A 104 -35.95 -20.18 3.68
N GLY A 105 -37.26 -20.14 3.90
CA GLY A 105 -38.36 -20.92 3.36
C GLY A 105 -39.68 -20.36 3.90
N ALA A 106 -40.77 -20.71 3.25
CA ALA A 106 -42.10 -20.68 3.84
C ALA A 106 -42.75 -21.99 3.41
N ILE A 107 -42.76 -22.97 4.32
CA ILE A 107 -43.45 -24.25 4.12
C ILE A 107 -44.93 -23.99 4.44
N ILE A 108 -45.78 -24.50 3.56
CA ILE A 108 -47.23 -24.36 3.59
C ILE A 108 -47.79 -25.05 4.85
N ALA A 109 -48.82 -24.47 5.45
CA ALA A 109 -49.64 -25.12 6.46
C ALA A 109 -51.10 -25.17 5.97
N GLU A 110 -51.43 -26.19 5.18
CA GLU A 110 -52.81 -26.61 4.98
C GLU A 110 -53.23 -27.56 6.09
N VAL A 111 -54.07 -27.12 7.04
CA VAL A 111 -54.84 -28.04 7.90
C VAL A 111 -56.20 -27.45 8.25
N GLY A 112 -57.24 -27.99 7.60
CA GLY A 112 -58.50 -28.44 8.21
C GLY A 112 -59.51 -27.41 8.73
N ASP A 113 -60.76 -27.58 8.28
CA ASP A 113 -61.97 -26.78 8.58
C ASP A 113 -62.22 -26.42 10.06
N ASP A 114 -62.76 -25.20 10.18
CA ASP A 114 -63.58 -24.55 11.22
C ASP A 114 -63.24 -24.74 12.71
N ASP A 115 -63.13 -23.60 13.41
CA ASP A 115 -62.89 -23.41 14.87
C ASP A 115 -61.43 -23.38 15.39
N ARG A 116 -60.50 -22.74 14.67
CA ARG A 116 -59.14 -22.43 15.18
C ARG A 116 -58.74 -20.96 15.24
N SER A 117 -59.67 -20.03 15.03
CA SER A 117 -59.33 -18.68 14.61
C SER A 117 -59.58 -17.62 15.67
N ASP A 118 -58.62 -17.49 16.60
CA ASP A 118 -58.22 -16.17 17.12
C ASP A 118 -56.81 -16.26 17.73
N ALA A 119 -56.56 -17.32 18.51
CA ALA A 119 -55.24 -17.63 19.06
C ALA A 119 -54.23 -18.04 17.98
N ALA A 120 -54.63 -18.78 16.94
CA ALA A 120 -53.75 -19.15 15.82
C ALA A 120 -53.40 -17.96 14.93
N ALA A 121 -54.39 -17.12 14.59
CA ALA A 121 -54.18 -15.90 13.82
C ALA A 121 -53.30 -14.89 14.58
N THR A 122 -53.54 -14.71 15.89
CA THR A 122 -52.71 -13.88 16.77
C THR A 122 -51.29 -14.45 16.91
N GLY A 123 -51.14 -15.77 17.08
CA GLY A 123 -49.84 -16.44 17.14
C GLY A 123 -49.03 -16.31 15.85
N ALA A 124 -49.69 -16.37 14.69
CA ALA A 124 -49.06 -16.16 13.38
C ALA A 124 -48.59 -14.70 13.19
N ALA A 125 -49.41 -13.72 13.59
CA ALA A 125 -49.03 -12.31 13.52
C ALA A 125 -47.86 -11.98 14.46
N VAL A 126 -47.88 -12.50 15.70
CA VAL A 126 -46.78 -12.34 16.67
C VAL A 126 -45.52 -13.04 16.17
N GLY A 127 -45.63 -14.26 15.62
CA GLY A 127 -44.54 -15.02 15.02
C GLY A 127 -43.91 -14.31 13.81
N ALA A 128 -44.72 -13.68 12.96
CA ALA A 128 -44.26 -12.91 11.80
C ALA A 128 -43.46 -11.66 12.23
N VAL A 129 -43.92 -10.94 13.25
CA VAL A 129 -43.20 -9.76 13.79
C VAL A 129 -41.93 -10.18 14.53
N ALA A 130 -41.99 -11.24 15.35
CA ALA A 130 -40.83 -11.79 16.04
C ALA A 130 -39.77 -12.32 15.04
N GLY A 131 -40.20 -13.04 14.00
CA GLY A 131 -39.37 -13.52 12.91
C GLY A 131 -38.72 -12.37 12.15
N ARG A 132 -39.48 -11.34 11.75
CA ARG A 132 -38.93 -10.15 11.09
C ARG A 132 -37.89 -9.44 11.96
N ARG A 133 -38.13 -9.34 13.28
CA ARG A 133 -37.17 -8.74 14.22
C ARG A 133 -35.90 -9.58 14.37
N GLN A 134 -36.03 -10.90 14.38
CA GLN A 134 -34.89 -11.81 14.42
C GLN A 134 -34.09 -11.76 13.11
N SER A 135 -34.76 -11.76 11.95
CA SER A 135 -34.11 -11.62 10.65
C SER A 135 -33.37 -10.29 10.52
N ARG A 136 -33.91 -9.18 11.06
CA ARG A 136 -33.18 -7.90 11.09
C ARG A 136 -31.89 -8.01 11.91
N ARG A 137 -31.93 -8.68 13.07
CA ARG A 137 -30.75 -8.87 13.94
C ARG A 137 -29.68 -9.77 13.32
N SER A 138 -30.08 -10.87 12.68
CA SER A 138 -29.13 -11.75 11.99
C SER A 138 -28.52 -11.05 10.77
N ASN A 139 -29.32 -10.27 10.04
CA ASN A 139 -28.83 -9.54 8.87
C ASN A 139 -27.89 -8.39 9.26
N THR A 140 -28.13 -7.71 10.39
CA THR A 140 -27.18 -6.72 10.92
C THR A 140 -25.87 -7.35 11.37
N GLN A 141 -25.92 -8.51 12.06
CA GLN A 141 -24.70 -9.22 12.48
C GLN A 141 -23.90 -9.73 11.27
N ALA A 142 -24.58 -10.26 10.24
CA ALA A 142 -23.93 -10.68 9.00
C ALA A 142 -23.33 -9.48 8.24
N ALA A 143 -24.05 -8.35 8.18
CA ALA A 143 -23.55 -7.12 7.56
C ALA A 143 -22.33 -6.53 8.29
N GLU A 144 -22.31 -6.57 9.63
CA GLU A 144 -21.17 -6.13 10.44
C GLU A 144 -19.92 -6.99 10.20
N GLN A 145 -20.09 -8.33 10.16
CA GLN A 145 -18.99 -9.25 9.85
C GLN A 145 -18.45 -9.03 8.42
N GLN A 146 -19.34 -8.82 7.45
CA GLN A 146 -18.94 -8.56 6.07
C GLN A 146 -18.23 -7.20 5.93
N ALA A 147 -18.68 -6.17 6.66
CA ALA A 147 -18.03 -4.87 6.69
C ALA A 147 -16.61 -4.94 7.30
N GLN A 148 -16.43 -5.70 8.39
CA GLN A 148 -15.11 -5.90 9.00
C GLN A 148 -14.15 -6.67 8.07
N ALA A 149 -14.63 -7.73 7.41
CA ALA A 149 -13.82 -8.49 6.45
C ALA A 149 -13.41 -7.62 5.25
N GLN A 150 -14.31 -6.76 4.76
CA GLN A 150 -14.00 -5.83 3.67
C GLN A 150 -12.98 -4.78 4.07
N GLN A 151 -13.06 -4.23 5.29
CA GLN A 151 -12.08 -3.27 5.80
C GLN A 151 -10.68 -3.89 5.91
N GLN A 152 -10.56 -5.12 6.41
CA GLN A 152 -9.28 -5.82 6.50
C GLN A 152 -8.67 -6.10 5.13
N ALA A 153 -9.48 -6.51 4.14
CA ALA A 153 -9.01 -6.75 2.78
C ALA A 153 -8.48 -5.47 2.11
N VAL A 154 -9.18 -4.33 2.28
CA VAL A 154 -8.73 -3.03 1.75
C VAL A 154 -7.43 -2.59 2.42
N GLN A 155 -7.29 -2.77 3.73
CA GLN A 155 -6.08 -2.39 4.45
C GLN A 155 -4.86 -3.23 4.02
N GLN A 156 -5.05 -4.54 3.82
CA GLN A 156 -3.98 -5.42 3.35
C GLN A 156 -3.56 -5.08 1.91
N GLN A 157 -4.51 -4.75 1.03
CA GLN A 157 -4.21 -4.30 -0.32
C GLN A 157 -3.45 -2.96 -0.34
N ALA A 158 -3.86 -2.01 0.50
CA ALA A 158 -3.18 -0.71 0.61
C ALA A 158 -1.73 -0.85 1.09
N GLN A 159 -1.47 -1.76 2.04
CA GLN A 159 -0.11 -2.02 2.52
C GLN A 159 0.77 -2.67 1.45
N ALA A 160 0.24 -3.61 0.67
CA ALA A 160 0.97 -4.24 -0.43
C ALA A 160 1.31 -3.23 -1.54
N GLN A 161 0.40 -2.31 -1.85
CA GLN A 161 0.64 -1.23 -2.81
C GLN A 161 1.70 -0.25 -2.31
N ALA A 162 1.60 0.20 -1.05
CA ALA A 162 2.58 1.11 -0.46
C ALA A 162 4.00 0.53 -0.43
N ALA A 163 4.15 -0.77 -0.19
CA ALA A 163 5.45 -1.44 -0.23
C ALA A 163 6.05 -1.49 -1.65
N ALA A 164 5.21 -1.75 -2.67
CA ALA A 164 5.65 -1.76 -4.07
C ALA A 164 6.06 -0.36 -4.56
N ASP A 165 5.29 0.67 -4.17
CA ASP A 165 5.59 2.06 -4.49
C ASP A 165 6.89 2.52 -3.83
N GLN A 166 7.10 2.15 -2.57
CA GLN A 166 8.33 2.46 -1.84
C GLN A 166 9.55 1.83 -2.52
N GLN A 167 9.46 0.57 -2.95
CA GLN A 167 10.56 -0.10 -3.63
C GLN A 167 10.88 0.53 -4.99
N THR A 168 9.86 0.94 -5.74
CA THR A 168 10.03 1.64 -7.01
C THR A 168 10.71 2.99 -6.81
N GLN A 169 10.31 3.73 -5.77
CA GLN A 169 10.92 5.01 -5.45
C GLN A 169 12.41 4.87 -5.10
N LEU A 170 12.78 3.85 -4.31
CA LEU A 170 14.17 3.57 -3.95
C LEU A 170 15.02 3.22 -5.19
N ALA A 171 14.49 2.40 -6.10
CA ALA A 171 15.19 2.05 -7.34
C ALA A 171 15.41 3.27 -8.23
N ASN A 172 14.40 4.14 -8.36
CA ASN A 172 14.51 5.37 -9.13
C ASN A 172 15.51 6.35 -8.50
N THR A 173 15.54 6.50 -7.17
CA THR A 173 16.53 7.34 -6.49
C THR A 173 17.96 6.84 -6.76
N GLN A 174 18.19 5.53 -6.67
CA GLN A 174 19.52 4.95 -6.95
C GLN A 174 19.92 5.11 -8.43
N GLY A 175 18.97 4.92 -9.35
CA GLY A 175 19.19 5.15 -10.78
C GLY A 175 19.60 6.59 -11.06
N THR A 176 18.88 7.54 -10.47
CA THR A 176 19.15 8.97 -10.57
C THR A 176 20.54 9.34 -10.03
N ASP A 177 20.93 8.79 -8.87
CA ASP A 177 22.25 9.03 -8.28
C ASP A 177 23.38 8.51 -9.16
N ASN A 178 23.21 7.34 -9.77
CA ASN A 178 24.19 6.76 -10.68
C ASN A 178 24.29 7.56 -11.98
N TYR A 179 23.15 7.97 -12.54
CA TYR A 179 23.08 8.85 -13.70
C TYR A 179 23.84 10.15 -13.44
N TYR A 180 23.62 10.80 -12.30
CA TYR A 180 24.28 12.06 -11.97
C TYR A 180 25.80 11.90 -11.79
N LYS A 181 26.26 10.79 -11.23
CA LYS A 181 27.70 10.50 -11.14
C LYS A 181 28.34 10.31 -12.52
N ALA A 182 27.65 9.63 -13.43
CA ALA A 182 28.13 9.47 -14.80
C ALA A 182 28.13 10.82 -15.54
N SER A 183 27.00 11.54 -15.53
CA SER A 183 26.92 12.85 -16.20
C SER A 183 27.98 13.83 -15.69
N SER A 184 28.25 13.85 -14.37
CA SER A 184 29.26 14.71 -13.77
C SER A 184 30.66 14.32 -14.24
N ALA A 185 31.00 13.03 -14.28
CA ALA A 185 32.32 12.57 -14.74
C ALA A 185 32.59 12.98 -16.20
N CYS A 186 31.59 12.88 -17.08
CA CYS A 186 31.71 13.31 -18.48
C CYS A 186 31.88 14.83 -18.59
N LEU A 187 31.10 15.59 -17.84
CA LEU A 187 31.17 17.06 -17.84
C LEU A 187 32.50 17.55 -17.25
N GLU A 188 32.98 16.95 -16.17
CA GLU A 188 34.29 17.25 -15.58
C GLU A 188 35.42 16.98 -16.57
N ALA A 189 35.37 15.87 -17.32
CA ALA A 189 36.34 15.57 -18.37
C ALA A 189 36.32 16.60 -19.52
N LYS A 190 35.21 17.31 -19.73
CA LYS A 190 35.05 18.40 -20.71
C LYS A 190 35.38 19.79 -20.14
N GLY A 191 35.84 19.87 -18.89
CA GLY A 191 36.22 21.12 -18.24
C GLY A 191 35.02 21.91 -17.71
N TYR A 192 34.04 21.20 -17.16
CA TYR A 192 32.97 21.78 -16.37
C TYR A 192 33.12 21.41 -14.89
N SER A 193 32.87 22.35 -13.99
CA SER A 193 32.68 22.05 -12.58
C SER A 193 31.24 21.63 -12.36
N VAL A 194 31.01 20.45 -11.77
CA VAL A 194 29.67 19.97 -11.42
C VAL A 194 29.56 19.86 -9.90
N LYS A 195 28.47 20.40 -9.33
CA LYS A 195 28.18 20.39 -7.89
C LYS A 195 26.76 19.96 -7.61
#